data_AF-A0A941J070-F1
#
_entry.id   AF-A0A941J070-F1
#
_cell.length_a   1.000
_cell.length_b   1.000
_cell.length_c   1.000
_cell.angle_alpha   90.00
_cell.angle_beta   90.00
_cell.angle_gamma   90.00
#
_symmetry.space_group_name_H-M   'P 1'
#
loop_
_entity.id
_entity.type
_entity.pdbx_description
1 polymer ?
#
loop_
_entity_poly.entity_id
_entity_poly.type
_entity_poly.pdbx_seq_one_letter_code
_entity_poly.pdbx_strand_id
1 'polypeptide(L)'
;MKALFALLFLTLLACQLFGQSEVYYNSDYSPGIYKTKSEFINNTPSITAAENLRIEKIELIGQSDSLIRRCKFYHKDTDKKIKKVFAISFQNKLYFSTGAILKNKNKKDKSLSANSNNEFVLVLLGGSNFLYSEAGLINHWKVGLSSGVSSGVGGITGHALGEAIEDAYPTTTVYGKGVVWDYKNNEFNVFTDCKDFNEFIYPFKLETLNCNVPEINLNEIRERISKIK
;
A
#
# COMPACT_ATOMS: atom_id res chain seq x y z
N MET A 1 -31.29 4.83 42.76
CA MET A 1 -29.95 5.36 42.38
C MET A 1 -28.97 4.31 41.90
N LYS A 2 -28.79 3.16 42.58
CA LYS A 2 -27.83 2.11 42.15
C LYS A 2 -28.13 1.48 40.78
N ALA A 3 -29.41 1.27 40.45
CA ALA A 3 -29.82 0.71 39.16
C ALA A 3 -29.61 1.68 37.97
N LEU A 4 -29.73 2.99 38.21
CA LEU A 4 -29.55 4.02 37.18
C LEU A 4 -28.06 4.17 36.80
N PHE A 5 -27.18 4.02 37.78
CA PHE A 5 -25.72 4.03 37.58
C PHE A 5 -25.23 2.79 36.82
N ALA A 6 -25.81 1.62 37.09
CA ALA A 6 -25.47 0.39 36.37
C ALA A 6 -25.88 0.46 34.88
N LEU A 7 -27.04 1.06 34.58
CA LEU A 7 -27.51 1.21 33.20
C LEU A 7 -26.63 2.18 32.39
N LEU A 8 -26.18 3.27 33.00
CA LEU A 8 -25.28 4.27 32.39
C LEU A 8 -23.88 3.70 32.11
N PHE A 9 -23.39 2.82 32.99
CA PHE A 9 -22.11 2.12 32.82
C PHE A 9 -22.16 1.08 31.68
N LEU A 10 -23.30 0.38 31.54
CA LEU A 10 -23.53 -0.57 30.43
C LEU A 10 -23.65 0.12 29.07
N THR A 11 -24.22 1.33 29.00
CA THR A 11 -24.26 2.11 27.74
C THR A 11 -22.89 2.69 27.35
N LEU A 12 -22.05 3.04 28.32
CA LEU A 12 -20.68 3.52 28.06
C LEU A 12 -19.75 2.39 27.60
N LEU A 13 -19.92 1.15 28.07
CA LEU A 13 -19.19 -0.01 27.54
C LEU A 13 -19.63 -0.41 26.13
N ALA A 14 -20.93 -0.29 25.82
CA ALA A 14 -21.46 -0.68 24.50
C ALA A 14 -20.94 0.21 23.35
N CYS A 15 -20.59 1.48 23.62
CA CYS A 15 -20.01 2.36 22.61
C CYS A 15 -18.55 2.04 22.26
N GLN A 16 -17.82 1.27 23.08
CA GLN A 16 -16.41 0.96 22.83
C GLN A 16 -16.19 -0.30 21.97
N LEU A 17 -17.25 -1.02 21.60
CA LEU A 17 -17.16 -2.26 20.83
C LEU A 17 -17.47 -2.12 19.34
N PHE A 18 -17.81 -0.93 18.86
CA PHE A 18 -17.76 -0.65 17.42
C PHE A 18 -16.32 -0.38 17.00
N GLY A 19 -15.49 -1.44 17.02
CA GLY A 19 -14.29 -1.45 16.21
C GLY A 19 -14.72 -1.20 14.77
N GLN A 20 -14.28 -0.09 14.18
CA GLN A 20 -14.47 0.15 12.75
C GLN A 20 -13.87 -1.05 12.01
N SER A 21 -14.71 -1.92 11.44
CA SER A 21 -14.19 -2.86 10.46
C SER A 21 -13.71 -2.01 9.30
N GLU A 22 -12.41 -1.93 9.07
CA GLU A 22 -11.89 -1.29 7.87
C GLU A 22 -12.51 -2.02 6.66
N VAL A 23 -13.46 -1.38 5.99
CA VAL A 23 -14.09 -1.91 4.79
C VAL A 23 -13.10 -1.71 3.65
N TYR A 24 -12.26 -2.71 3.43
CA TYR A 24 -11.32 -2.70 2.31
C TYR A 24 -12.04 -2.85 0.98
N TYR A 25 -11.38 -2.35 -0.06
CA TYR A 25 -11.77 -2.57 -1.45
C TYR A 25 -12.00 -4.07 -1.72
N ASN A 26 -13.21 -4.37 -2.16
CA ASN A 26 -13.61 -5.70 -2.59
C ASN A 26 -13.37 -5.78 -4.11
N SER A 27 -12.43 -6.64 -4.49
CA SER A 27 -11.95 -6.74 -5.85
C SER A 27 -13.01 -7.30 -6.79
N ASP A 28 -13.31 -6.58 -7.87
CA ASP A 28 -14.13 -7.03 -9.00
C ASP A 28 -13.29 -7.71 -10.10
N TYR A 29 -11.98 -7.80 -9.91
CA TYR A 29 -11.06 -8.53 -10.78
C TYR A 29 -11.23 -10.04 -10.66
N SER A 30 -11.28 -10.72 -11.81
CA SER A 30 -11.31 -12.18 -11.93
C SER A 30 -10.21 -12.83 -11.07
N PRO A 31 -10.52 -13.83 -10.24
CA PRO A 31 -9.50 -14.50 -9.44
C PRO A 31 -8.36 -15.03 -10.31
N GLY A 32 -7.11 -14.72 -9.95
CA GLY A 32 -5.95 -15.18 -10.69
C GLY A 32 -4.72 -14.30 -10.61
N ILE A 33 -3.69 -14.71 -11.36
CA ILE A 33 -2.42 -14.00 -11.51
C ILE A 33 -2.42 -13.26 -12.85
N TYR A 34 -2.29 -11.95 -12.76
CA TYR A 34 -2.10 -11.05 -13.90
C TYR A 34 -0.60 -10.87 -14.10
N LYS A 35 -0.03 -11.52 -15.11
CA LYS A 35 1.42 -11.44 -15.36
C LYS A 35 1.80 -10.08 -15.93
N THR A 36 0.94 -9.49 -16.74
CA THR A 36 1.21 -8.24 -17.46
C THR A 36 0.20 -7.14 -17.11
N LYS A 37 0.61 -5.91 -17.39
CA LYS A 37 -0.27 -4.73 -17.33
C LYS A 37 -1.48 -4.86 -18.25
N SER A 38 -1.28 -5.46 -19.44
CA SER A 38 -2.37 -5.66 -20.42
C SER A 38 -3.43 -6.63 -19.88
N GLU A 39 -3.00 -7.77 -19.34
CA GLU A 39 -3.91 -8.73 -18.68
C GLU A 39 -4.70 -8.07 -17.56
N PHE A 40 -4.04 -7.24 -16.75
CA PHE A 40 -4.69 -6.49 -15.69
C PHE A 40 -5.76 -5.53 -16.24
N ILE A 41 -5.41 -4.66 -17.18
CA ILE A 41 -6.36 -3.71 -17.79
C ILE A 41 -7.57 -4.44 -18.40
N ASN A 42 -7.33 -5.58 -19.04
CA ASN A 42 -8.36 -6.37 -19.70
C ASN A 42 -9.09 -7.34 -18.76
N ASN A 43 -8.79 -7.34 -17.45
CA ASN A 43 -9.33 -8.26 -16.46
C ASN A 43 -9.27 -9.76 -16.88
N THR A 44 -8.16 -10.16 -17.50
CA THR A 44 -7.95 -11.51 -18.04
C THR A 44 -6.67 -12.13 -17.48
N PRO A 45 -6.72 -12.80 -16.31
CA PRO A 45 -5.53 -13.36 -15.69
C PRO A 45 -4.96 -14.53 -16.50
N SER A 46 -3.63 -14.57 -16.68
CA SER A 46 -2.93 -15.70 -17.32
C SER A 46 -3.04 -17.02 -16.56
N ILE A 47 -3.24 -16.96 -15.24
CA ILE A 47 -3.35 -18.14 -14.38
C ILE A 47 -4.59 -17.93 -13.51
N THR A 48 -5.63 -18.73 -13.72
CA THR A 48 -6.91 -18.63 -13.02
C THR A 48 -6.95 -19.42 -11.71
N ALA A 49 -5.96 -20.30 -11.47
CA ALA A 49 -5.87 -21.15 -10.29
C ALA A 49 -5.41 -20.40 -9.03
N ALA A 50 -6.12 -19.33 -8.65
CA ALA A 50 -5.81 -18.53 -7.47
C ALA A 50 -5.91 -19.36 -6.17
N GLU A 51 -6.76 -20.39 -6.14
CA GLU A 51 -6.94 -21.32 -5.02
C GLU A 51 -5.67 -22.11 -4.68
N ASN A 52 -4.73 -22.26 -5.62
CA ASN A 52 -3.45 -22.94 -5.43
C ASN A 52 -2.35 -22.01 -4.88
N LEU A 53 -2.73 -20.82 -4.38
CA LEU A 53 -1.82 -19.87 -3.78
C LEU A 53 -1.91 -19.85 -2.26
N ARG A 54 -0.76 -19.70 -1.60
CA ARG A 54 -0.65 -19.33 -0.18
C ARG A 54 -0.04 -17.95 -0.05
N ILE A 55 -0.46 -17.23 0.98
CA ILE A 55 0.03 -15.91 1.35
C ILE A 55 0.89 -16.01 2.60
N GLU A 56 2.02 -15.31 2.61
CA GLU A 56 2.86 -15.10 3.79
C GLU A 56 2.84 -13.59 4.07
N LYS A 57 2.20 -13.19 5.17
CA LYS A 57 2.16 -11.78 5.58
C LYS A 57 3.54 -11.34 6.05
N ILE A 58 3.86 -10.08 5.82
CA ILE A 58 5.09 -9.46 6.33
C ILE A 58 4.68 -8.57 7.50
N GLU A 59 5.06 -8.98 8.70
CA GLU A 59 4.85 -8.22 9.95
C GLU A 59 5.97 -7.20 10.17
N LEU A 60 5.72 -6.19 11.00
CA LEU A 60 6.77 -5.27 11.43
C LEU A 60 7.66 -5.90 12.51
N ILE A 61 8.88 -5.37 12.65
CA ILE A 61 9.75 -5.67 13.79
C ILE A 61 9.00 -5.28 15.07
N GLY A 62 8.70 -6.27 15.91
CA GLY A 62 7.86 -6.11 17.11
C GLY A 62 6.46 -6.76 17.03
N GLN A 63 6.15 -7.53 15.97
CA GLN A 63 4.90 -8.30 15.81
C GLN A 63 3.61 -7.45 15.79
N SER A 64 3.72 -6.15 15.53
CA SER A 64 2.55 -5.31 15.25
C SER A 64 2.15 -5.43 13.78
N ASP A 65 0.84 -5.39 13.52
CA ASP A 65 0.30 -5.29 12.16
C ASP A 65 0.87 -4.05 11.46
N SER A 66 1.52 -4.24 10.31
CA SER A 66 2.00 -3.14 9.48
C SER A 66 0.81 -2.30 8.99
N LEU A 67 0.88 -0.97 9.17
CA LEU A 67 -0.08 -0.05 8.54
C LEU A 67 -0.15 -0.31 7.03
N ILE A 68 1.00 -0.63 6.43
CA ILE A 68 1.12 -1.03 5.03
C ILE A 68 0.98 -2.55 4.92
N ARG A 69 -0.13 -3.01 4.35
CA ARG A 69 -0.47 -4.44 4.27
C ARG A 69 0.33 -5.14 3.17
N ARG A 70 1.49 -5.70 3.54
CA ARG A 70 2.44 -6.39 2.65
C ARG A 70 2.39 -7.91 2.78
N CYS A 71 2.72 -8.60 1.71
CA CYS A 71 2.83 -10.05 1.70
C CYS A 71 3.73 -10.59 0.58
N LYS A 72 4.01 -11.89 0.65
CA LYS A 72 4.58 -12.71 -0.41
C LYS A 72 3.58 -13.79 -0.79
N PHE A 73 3.51 -14.11 -2.09
CA PHE A 73 2.70 -15.22 -2.60
C PHE A 73 3.58 -16.39 -3.01
N TYR A 74 3.06 -17.61 -2.80
CA TYR A 74 3.71 -18.86 -3.17
C TYR A 74 2.69 -19.83 -3.77
N HIS A 75 3.15 -20.67 -4.70
CA HIS A 75 2.40 -21.87 -5.10
C HIS A 75 2.35 -22.86 -3.94
N LYS A 76 1.16 -23.36 -3.59
CA LYS A 76 0.98 -24.35 -2.51
C LYS A 76 1.77 -25.64 -2.76
N ASP A 77 1.73 -26.14 -3.99
CA ASP A 77 2.25 -27.48 -4.31
C ASP A 77 3.77 -27.55 -4.38
N THR A 78 4.40 -26.45 -4.79
CA THR A 78 5.86 -26.42 -5.06
C THR A 78 6.63 -25.54 -4.09
N ASP A 79 5.92 -24.82 -3.24
CA ASP A 79 6.44 -23.76 -2.39
C ASP A 79 7.25 -22.68 -3.14
N LYS A 80 7.10 -22.61 -4.48
CA LYS A 80 7.79 -21.62 -5.30
C LYS A 80 7.13 -20.25 -5.13
N LYS A 81 7.93 -19.27 -4.77
CA LYS A 81 7.53 -17.86 -4.67
C LYS A 81 7.08 -17.31 -6.02
N ILE A 82 5.94 -16.63 -6.04
CA ILE A 82 5.46 -15.88 -7.20
C ILE A 82 6.30 -14.62 -7.38
N LYS A 83 6.80 -14.40 -8.60
CA LYS A 83 7.70 -13.29 -8.94
C LYS A 83 7.34 -12.75 -10.33
N LYS A 84 7.71 -11.50 -10.60
CA LYS A 84 7.61 -10.86 -11.93
C LYS A 84 6.18 -10.89 -12.52
N VAL A 85 5.18 -10.59 -11.70
CA VAL A 85 3.78 -10.46 -12.12
C VAL A 85 3.31 -9.04 -11.88
N PHE A 86 2.23 -8.62 -12.52
CA PHE A 86 1.65 -7.30 -12.35
C PHE A 86 0.81 -7.20 -11.08
N ALA A 87 -0.19 -8.08 -10.97
CA ALA A 87 -1.12 -8.12 -9.85
C ALA A 87 -1.62 -9.55 -9.58
N ILE A 88 -2.22 -9.75 -8.42
CA ILE A 88 -2.91 -10.99 -8.05
C ILE A 88 -4.27 -10.62 -7.46
N SER A 89 -5.34 -11.20 -8.02
CA SER A 89 -6.67 -11.22 -7.39
C SER A 89 -6.82 -12.54 -6.64
N PHE A 90 -6.93 -12.47 -5.31
CA PHE A 90 -6.98 -13.63 -4.43
C PHE A 90 -7.92 -13.38 -3.26
N GLN A 91 -8.90 -14.28 -3.07
CA GLN A 91 -9.91 -14.17 -2.00
C GLN A 91 -10.60 -12.79 -1.97
N ASN A 92 -11.08 -12.34 -3.13
CA ASN A 92 -11.77 -11.05 -3.31
C ASN A 92 -10.94 -9.82 -2.92
N LYS A 93 -9.62 -9.98 -2.83
CA LYS A 93 -8.66 -8.90 -2.58
C LYS A 93 -7.71 -8.78 -3.76
N LEU A 94 -7.34 -7.55 -4.05
CA LEU A 94 -6.40 -7.24 -5.12
C LEU A 94 -5.06 -6.83 -4.53
N TYR A 95 -3.98 -7.34 -5.12
CA TYR A 95 -2.62 -7.06 -4.68
C TYR A 95 -1.76 -6.65 -5.86
N PHE A 96 -1.05 -5.53 -5.73
CA PHE A 96 -0.05 -5.12 -6.72
C PHE A 96 1.33 -5.63 -6.32
N SER A 97 2.09 -6.12 -7.30
CA SER A 97 3.51 -6.39 -7.09
C SER A 97 4.26 -5.06 -6.96
N THR A 98 5.15 -4.97 -5.97
CA THR A 98 6.03 -3.80 -5.83
C THR A 98 6.91 -3.59 -7.06
N GLY A 99 7.33 -4.68 -7.72
CA GLY A 99 8.06 -4.59 -8.99
C GLY A 99 7.21 -4.02 -10.13
N ALA A 100 5.90 -4.29 -10.14
CA ALA A 100 4.98 -3.73 -11.13
C ALA A 100 4.75 -2.23 -10.90
N ILE A 101 4.62 -1.80 -9.64
CA ILE A 101 4.56 -0.38 -9.25
C ILE A 101 5.79 0.35 -9.77
N LEU A 102 6.98 -0.14 -9.43
CA LEU A 102 8.24 0.50 -9.82
C LEU A 102 8.45 0.55 -11.35
N LYS A 103 7.99 -0.45 -12.08
CA LYS A 103 8.13 -0.53 -13.55
C LYS A 103 7.15 0.37 -14.30
N ASN A 104 5.95 0.57 -13.75
CA ASN A 104 4.86 1.28 -14.44
C ASN A 104 4.48 2.59 -13.74
N LYS A 105 5.38 3.16 -12.93
CA LYS A 105 5.16 4.46 -12.29
C LYS A 105 5.29 5.63 -13.26
N ASN A 106 4.66 6.75 -12.92
CA ASN A 106 4.76 8.00 -13.64
C ASN A 106 6.24 8.41 -13.78
N LYS A 107 6.58 8.99 -14.93
CA LYS A 107 7.95 9.40 -15.25
C LYS A 107 8.51 10.49 -14.34
N LYS A 108 7.68 11.25 -13.63
CA LYS A 108 8.10 12.26 -12.64
C LYS A 108 8.61 11.60 -11.35
N ASP A 109 8.16 10.39 -11.04
CA ASP A 109 8.50 9.63 -9.82
C ASP A 109 9.85 8.90 -9.94
N LYS A 110 10.87 9.58 -10.47
CA LYS A 110 12.22 8.99 -10.67
C LYS A 110 12.90 8.69 -9.33
N SER A 111 13.79 7.69 -9.34
CA SER A 111 14.66 7.33 -8.21
C SER A 111 13.98 6.63 -7.02
N LEU A 112 12.73 6.17 -7.17
CA LEU A 112 12.09 5.28 -6.20
C LEU A 112 12.53 3.82 -6.37
N SER A 113 12.66 3.15 -5.23
CA SER A 113 12.94 1.71 -5.11
C SER A 113 12.23 1.13 -3.90
N ALA A 114 12.25 -0.20 -3.80
CA ALA A 114 11.65 -0.94 -2.70
C ALA A 114 12.61 -1.97 -2.13
N ASN A 115 12.29 -2.49 -0.93
CA ASN A 115 13.04 -3.58 -0.30
C ASN A 115 13.10 -4.82 -1.21
N SER A 116 11.99 -5.15 -1.84
CA SER A 116 11.88 -6.31 -2.72
C SER A 116 10.86 -6.11 -3.83
N ASN A 117 11.27 -6.44 -5.05
CA ASN A 117 10.38 -6.44 -6.23
C ASN A 117 9.39 -7.61 -6.24
N ASN A 118 9.56 -8.59 -5.35
CA ASN A 118 8.74 -9.80 -5.28
C ASN A 118 7.73 -9.77 -4.12
N GLU A 119 7.57 -8.61 -3.48
CA GLU A 119 6.53 -8.36 -2.50
C GLU A 119 5.28 -7.80 -3.17
N PHE A 120 4.18 -7.91 -2.43
CA PHE A 120 2.87 -7.49 -2.85
C PHE A 120 2.25 -6.60 -1.79
N VAL A 121 1.55 -5.57 -2.24
CA VAL A 121 0.81 -4.63 -1.40
C VAL A 121 -0.69 -4.76 -1.68
N LEU A 122 -1.48 -4.76 -0.62
CA LEU A 122 -2.94 -4.83 -0.72
C LEU A 122 -3.51 -3.51 -1.26
N VAL A 123 -4.46 -3.61 -2.18
CA VAL A 123 -5.34 -2.50 -2.56
C VAL A 123 -6.33 -2.25 -1.43
N LEU A 124 -6.27 -1.06 -0.84
CA LEU A 124 -7.05 -0.70 0.34
C LEU A 124 -8.37 -0.03 -0.05
N LEU A 125 -8.30 0.88 -1.02
CA LEU A 125 -9.42 1.69 -1.49
C LEU A 125 -9.41 1.70 -3.01
N GLY A 126 -10.57 1.94 -3.62
CA GLY A 126 -10.68 2.00 -5.07
C GLY A 126 -12.05 2.49 -5.49
N GLY A 127 -12.11 2.98 -6.72
CA GLY A 127 -13.34 3.46 -7.34
C GLY A 127 -13.24 3.35 -8.85
N SER A 128 -14.15 4.04 -9.55
CA SER A 128 -14.21 4.01 -11.01
C SER A 128 -12.96 4.54 -11.73
N ASN A 129 -12.20 5.41 -11.06
CA ASN A 129 -11.07 6.14 -11.67
C ASN A 129 -9.69 5.67 -11.20
N PHE A 130 -9.62 4.94 -10.08
CA PHE A 130 -8.34 4.60 -9.49
C PHE A 130 -8.40 3.41 -8.54
N LEU A 131 -7.23 2.84 -8.24
CA LEU A 131 -7.01 1.92 -7.13
C LEU A 131 -5.89 2.42 -6.25
N TYR A 132 -6.12 2.49 -4.94
CA TYR A 132 -5.17 2.98 -3.96
C TYR A 132 -4.56 1.82 -3.15
N SER A 133 -3.25 1.83 -3.05
CA SER A 133 -2.47 0.96 -2.19
C SER A 133 -1.46 1.79 -1.42
N GLU A 134 -0.84 1.17 -0.43
CA GLU A 134 0.32 1.75 0.24
C GLU A 134 1.49 0.82 0.01
N ALA A 135 2.64 1.39 -0.31
CA ALA A 135 3.82 0.62 -0.61
C ALA A 135 5.02 1.18 0.10
N GLY A 136 5.91 0.25 0.47
CA GLY A 136 7.14 0.62 1.08
C GLY A 136 8.17 1.07 0.04
N LEU A 137 8.20 2.36 -0.27
CA LEU A 137 8.98 2.93 -1.37
C LEU A 137 9.92 4.02 -0.88
N ILE A 138 11.19 3.85 -1.19
CA ILE A 138 12.27 4.75 -0.79
C ILE A 138 12.82 5.48 -2.00
N ASN A 139 13.08 6.78 -1.83
CA ASN A 139 13.96 7.48 -2.74
C ASN A 139 15.42 7.33 -2.31
N HIS A 140 16.22 6.55 -3.06
CA HIS A 140 17.60 6.24 -2.67
C HIS A 140 18.51 7.49 -2.55
N TRP A 141 18.21 8.59 -3.27
CA TRP A 141 19.00 9.81 -3.13
C TRP A 141 18.77 10.50 -1.79
N LYS A 142 17.53 10.50 -1.28
CA LYS A 142 17.18 11.12 0.01
C LYS A 142 17.77 10.34 1.19
N VAL A 143 17.83 9.02 1.09
CA VAL A 143 18.36 8.15 2.17
C VAL A 143 19.88 8.21 2.25
N GLY A 144 20.58 8.25 1.12
CA GLY A 144 22.04 8.39 1.09
C GLY A 144 22.55 9.72 1.68
N LEU A 145 21.70 10.73 1.83
CA LEU A 145 22.05 12.03 2.41
C LEU A 145 21.53 12.25 3.83
N SER A 146 20.41 11.63 4.23
CA SER A 146 19.77 11.89 5.53
C SER A 146 20.18 10.91 6.64
N SER A 147 20.64 9.71 6.30
CA SER A 147 20.87 8.66 7.29
C SER A 147 22.32 8.59 7.80
N GLY A 148 23.22 9.50 7.39
CA GLY A 148 24.63 9.46 7.79
C GLY A 148 25.40 8.20 7.33
N VAL A 149 24.74 7.34 6.53
CA VAL A 149 25.32 6.13 5.97
C VAL A 149 26.20 6.55 4.80
N SER A 150 27.50 6.67 5.07
CA SER A 150 28.54 7.19 4.19
C SER A 150 28.81 6.28 2.99
N SER A 151 27.85 6.11 2.11
CA SER A 151 28.08 5.49 0.82
C SER A 151 27.25 6.21 -0.22
N GLY A 152 27.88 7.21 -0.83
CA GLY A 152 27.36 7.92 -1.99
C GLY A 152 26.85 6.94 -3.05
N VAL A 153 25.87 7.41 -3.82
CA VAL A 153 25.37 6.83 -5.09
C VAL A 153 25.60 5.30 -5.19
N GLY A 154 24.87 4.51 -4.39
CA GLY A 154 24.75 3.06 -4.61
C GLY A 154 25.12 2.11 -3.46
N GLY A 155 25.37 2.57 -2.23
CA GLY A 155 25.94 1.71 -1.18
C GLY A 155 25.03 1.18 -0.08
N ILE A 156 23.70 1.27 -0.19
CA ILE A 156 22.82 0.59 0.78
C ILE A 156 22.62 -0.85 0.30
N THR A 157 23.16 -1.82 1.03
CA THR A 157 22.92 -3.25 0.77
C THR A 157 21.46 -3.57 1.04
N GLY A 158 20.91 -4.58 0.36
CA GLY A 158 19.49 -4.92 0.49
C GLY A 158 19.03 -5.20 1.93
N HIS A 159 19.95 -5.64 2.82
CA HIS A 159 19.64 -5.87 4.23
C HIS A 159 19.47 -4.57 5.03
N ALA A 160 20.43 -3.64 4.94
CA ALA A 160 20.36 -2.35 5.65
C ALA A 160 19.23 -1.46 5.13
N LEU A 161 18.90 -1.58 3.83
CA LEU A 161 17.72 -0.93 3.26
C LEU A 161 16.43 -1.57 3.79
N GLY A 162 16.40 -2.89 3.91
CA GLY A 162 15.29 -3.63 4.48
C GLY A 162 15.03 -3.25 5.93
N GLU A 163 16.07 -3.17 6.76
CA GLU A 163 15.97 -2.73 8.17
C GLU A 163 15.49 -1.28 8.28
N ALA A 164 16.04 -0.34 7.50
CA ALA A 164 15.54 1.04 7.49
C ALA A 164 14.08 1.15 7.03
N ILE A 165 13.65 0.28 6.10
CA ILE A 165 12.25 0.13 5.68
C ILE A 165 11.40 -0.57 6.75
N GLU A 166 11.96 -1.36 7.65
CA GLU A 166 11.16 -2.01 8.69
C GLU A 166 11.05 -1.13 9.93
N ASP A 167 12.12 -0.44 10.31
CA ASP A 167 12.22 0.44 11.47
C ASP A 167 11.38 1.71 11.34
N ALA A 168 11.21 2.23 10.13
CA ALA A 168 10.50 3.49 9.93
C ALA A 168 8.97 3.36 9.79
N TYR A 169 8.45 2.13 9.78
CA TYR A 169 7.07 1.83 9.37
C TYR A 169 5.99 1.76 10.45
N PRO A 170 6.23 2.00 11.76
CA PRO A 170 5.10 2.16 12.67
C PRO A 170 4.61 3.62 12.80
N THR A 171 5.39 4.63 12.38
CA THR A 171 5.05 6.04 12.70
C THR A 171 5.34 7.07 11.62
N THR A 172 6.21 6.80 10.64
CA THR A 172 6.69 7.86 9.73
C THR A 172 6.38 7.60 8.28
N THR A 173 5.96 8.67 7.64
CA THR A 173 5.49 8.78 6.25
C THR A 173 6.66 8.93 5.28
N VAL A 174 7.86 8.93 5.84
CA VAL A 174 9.13 9.11 5.13
C VAL A 174 9.32 8.00 4.11
N TYR A 175 8.95 6.76 4.47
CA TYR A 175 9.20 5.59 3.64
C TYR A 175 7.92 4.86 3.21
N GLY A 176 6.84 4.92 3.98
CA GLY A 176 5.52 4.50 3.53
C GLY A 176 4.94 5.50 2.54
N LYS A 177 4.62 5.07 1.32
CA LYS A 177 4.07 5.94 0.27
C LYS A 177 2.68 5.46 -0.14
N GLY A 178 1.75 6.41 -0.27
CA GLY A 178 0.52 6.17 -0.98
C GLY A 178 0.81 5.99 -2.47
N VAL A 179 0.18 5.00 -3.08
CA VAL A 179 0.32 4.65 -4.49
C VAL A 179 -1.05 4.53 -5.11
N VAL A 180 -1.24 5.19 -6.25
CA VAL A 180 -2.49 5.13 -7.00
C VAL A 180 -2.23 4.55 -8.38
N TRP A 181 -2.93 3.47 -8.73
CA TRP A 181 -3.14 3.09 -10.11
C TRP A 181 -4.18 4.01 -10.74
N ASP A 182 -3.76 4.78 -11.75
CA ASP A 182 -4.61 5.66 -12.54
C ASP A 182 -5.10 4.91 -13.79
N TYR A 183 -6.41 4.63 -13.86
CA TYR A 183 -6.98 3.90 -15.00
C TYR A 183 -6.88 4.68 -16.31
N LYS A 184 -6.95 6.01 -16.27
CA LYS A 184 -6.94 6.86 -17.47
C LYS A 184 -5.56 6.82 -18.13
N ASN A 185 -4.52 6.99 -17.32
CA ASN A 185 -3.14 7.03 -17.82
C ASN A 185 -2.48 5.64 -17.84
N ASN A 186 -3.13 4.64 -17.22
CA ASN A 186 -2.63 3.28 -17.05
C ASN A 186 -1.24 3.26 -16.39
N GLU A 187 -1.03 4.04 -15.35
CA GLU A 187 0.25 4.13 -14.65
C GLU A 187 0.05 4.24 -13.14
N PHE A 188 1.12 4.00 -12.39
CA PHE A 188 1.14 4.25 -10.96
C PHE A 188 1.63 5.66 -10.67
N ASN A 189 0.88 6.45 -9.91
CA ASN A 189 1.33 7.70 -9.33
C ASN A 189 1.69 7.45 -7.86
N VAL A 190 2.87 7.90 -7.44
CA VAL A 190 3.32 7.76 -6.04
C VAL A 190 3.26 9.11 -5.35
N PHE A 191 2.63 9.19 -4.19
CA PHE A 191 2.62 10.41 -3.39
C PHE A 191 3.95 10.55 -2.66
N THR A 192 4.94 11.17 -3.30
CA THR A 192 6.28 11.32 -2.72
C THR A 192 6.31 12.40 -1.65
N ASP A 193 5.45 13.42 -1.80
CA ASP A 193 5.23 14.50 -0.86
C ASP A 193 3.77 14.99 -0.85
N CYS A 194 3.48 15.97 0.04
CA CYS A 194 2.16 16.57 0.22
C CYS A 194 1.59 17.21 -1.05
N LYS A 195 2.44 17.76 -1.92
CA LYS A 195 1.99 18.41 -3.16
C LYS A 195 1.51 17.39 -4.17
N ASP A 196 2.20 16.27 -4.30
CA ASP A 196 1.77 15.17 -5.20
C ASP A 196 0.37 14.68 -4.83
N PHE A 197 0.11 14.50 -3.54
CA PHE A 197 -1.22 14.12 -3.07
C PHE A 197 -2.27 15.19 -3.37
N ASN A 198 -1.97 16.46 -3.09
CA ASN A 198 -2.88 17.58 -3.37
C ASN A 198 -3.18 17.71 -4.88
N GLU A 199 -2.20 17.49 -5.75
CA GLU A 199 -2.38 17.46 -7.21
C GLU A 199 -3.34 16.33 -7.62
N PHE A 200 -3.20 15.14 -7.02
CA PHE A 200 -4.09 14.02 -7.27
C PHE A 200 -5.54 14.29 -6.84
N ILE A 201 -5.77 14.90 -5.66
CA ILE A 201 -7.13 15.14 -5.16
C ILE A 201 -7.80 16.40 -5.73
N TYR A 202 -7.03 17.29 -6.37
CA TYR A 202 -7.52 18.56 -6.90
C TYR A 202 -8.70 18.42 -7.87
N PRO A 203 -8.68 17.50 -8.87
CA PRO A 203 -9.82 17.32 -9.78
C PRO A 203 -11.11 16.88 -9.09
N PHE A 204 -11.00 16.27 -7.91
CA PHE A 204 -12.13 15.79 -7.11
C PHE A 204 -12.68 16.84 -6.15
N LYS A 205 -12.13 18.06 -6.15
CA LYS A 205 -12.57 19.21 -5.31
C LYS A 205 -12.58 18.89 -3.81
N LEU A 206 -11.64 18.07 -3.36
CA LEU A 206 -11.45 17.77 -1.94
C LEU A 206 -10.55 18.81 -1.27
N GLU A 207 -10.66 18.93 0.05
CA GLU A 207 -9.81 19.82 0.84
C GLU A 207 -8.34 19.36 0.82
N THR A 208 -7.45 20.28 0.46
CA THR A 208 -6.02 20.03 0.36
C THR A 208 -5.37 19.91 1.73
N LEU A 209 -4.31 19.10 1.82
CA LEU A 209 -3.42 19.05 2.97
C LEU A 209 -2.59 20.33 3.08
N ASN A 210 -2.30 20.73 4.32
CA ASN A 210 -1.34 21.79 4.60
C ASN A 210 0.09 21.25 4.46
N CYS A 211 0.77 21.62 3.39
CA CYS A 211 2.11 21.14 3.06
C CYS A 211 3.26 21.86 3.81
N ASN A 212 2.97 22.56 4.91
CA ASN A 212 4.01 23.14 5.77
C ASN A 212 4.74 22.09 6.62
N VAL A 213 4.19 20.88 6.71
CA VAL A 213 4.87 19.71 7.31
C VAL A 213 5.42 18.83 6.18
N PRO A 214 6.69 18.40 6.25
CA PRO A 214 7.31 17.63 5.17
C PRO A 214 6.77 16.19 5.03
N GLU A 215 6.03 15.72 6.04
CA GLU A 215 5.57 14.36 6.20
C GLU A 215 4.04 14.24 6.02
N ILE A 216 3.60 13.15 5.38
CA ILE A 216 2.24 12.98 4.86
C ILE A 216 1.50 11.83 5.55
N ASN A 217 0.58 12.10 6.46
CA ASN A 217 -0.03 11.02 7.27
C ASN A 217 -0.89 10.08 6.39
N LEU A 218 -0.56 8.78 6.36
CA LEU A 218 -1.30 7.78 5.56
C LEU A 218 -2.77 7.65 5.98
N ASN A 219 -3.08 7.79 7.27
CA ASN A 219 -4.47 7.79 7.74
C ASN A 219 -5.25 8.98 7.18
N GLU A 220 -4.60 10.14 7.11
CA GLU A 220 -5.19 11.35 6.57
C GLU A 220 -5.40 11.25 5.04
N ILE A 221 -4.49 10.56 4.33
CA ILE A 221 -4.67 10.20 2.92
C ILE A 221 -5.88 9.27 2.75
N ARG A 222 -5.96 8.18 3.54
CA ARG A 222 -7.09 7.23 3.48
C ARG A 222 -8.42 7.94 3.69
N GLU A 223 -8.50 8.80 4.71
CA GLU A 223 -9.72 9.54 5.01
C GLU A 223 -10.19 10.38 3.82
N ARG A 224 -9.28 11.11 3.17
CA ARG A 224 -9.61 11.93 2.00
C ARG A 224 -9.92 11.11 0.76
N ILE A 225 -9.12 10.08 0.47
CA ILE A 225 -9.33 9.21 -0.69
C ILE A 225 -10.64 8.44 -0.58
N SER A 226 -11.06 8.06 0.63
CA SER A 226 -12.35 7.38 0.84
C SER A 226 -13.57 8.20 0.40
N LYS A 227 -13.41 9.53 0.26
CA LYS A 227 -14.46 10.46 -0.21
C LYS A 227 -14.56 10.50 -1.74
N ILE A 228 -13.58 9.93 -2.46
CA ILE A 228 -13.60 9.81 -3.92
C ILE A 228 -14.39 8.56 -4.31
N LYS A 229 -15.49 8.73 -5.04
CA LYS A 229 -16.36 7.65 -5.53
C LYS A 229 -16.14 7.40 -7.02
#